data_AF-A0A7J8X6J7-F1
#
_entry.id   AF-A0A7J8X6J7-F1
#
_cell.length_a   1.000
_cell.length_b   1.000
_cell.length_c   1.000
_cell.angle_alpha   90.00
_cell.angle_beta   90.00
_cell.angle_gamma   90.00
#
_symmetry.space_group_name_H-M   'P 1'
#
loop_
_entity.id
_entity.type
_entity.pdbx_description
1 polymer ?
#
loop_
_entity_poly.entity_id
_entity_poly.type
_entity_poly.pdbx_seq_one_letter_code
_entity_poly.pdbx_strand_id
1 'polypeptide(L)'
;MGAERKWFFSLLSLTFLSVLLLVLYSISPFSSPRPLPSLVQLGLPYPPAFGYYIFGGKGDKDRIFRLLLAVYHPRNRYVLHLGADATDGERYSLVVALKSVPAIRSFSNVDVIGNPDRFSYMGSSYIASTLHAAAILMKVDPGWDWFIALSALDYPLLTQDGKRFGFIF
;
A
#
# COMPACT_ATOMS: atom_id res chain seq x y z
N MET A 1 32.14 -31.30 -43.52
CA MET A 1 32.05 -31.09 -42.06
C MET A 1 31.41 -29.72 -41.79
N GLY A 2 30.10 -29.63 -41.66
CA GLY A 2 29.44 -28.32 -41.50
C GLY A 2 27.96 -28.39 -41.12
N ALA A 3 27.30 -29.51 -41.41
CA ALA A 3 25.94 -29.78 -40.94
C ALA A 3 25.91 -30.11 -39.44
N GLU A 4 26.80 -31.01 -38.98
CA GLU A 4 26.93 -31.46 -37.58
C GLU A 4 26.97 -30.32 -36.55
N ARG A 5 27.75 -29.26 -36.83
CA ARG A 5 27.85 -28.10 -35.93
C ARG A 5 26.53 -27.32 -35.80
N LYS A 6 25.75 -27.22 -36.87
CA LYS A 6 24.48 -26.47 -36.86
C LYS A 6 23.45 -27.13 -35.96
N TRP A 7 23.33 -28.46 -36.03
CA TRP A 7 22.44 -29.24 -35.17
C TRP A 7 22.83 -29.14 -33.69
N PHE A 8 24.14 -29.14 -33.40
CA PHE A 8 24.63 -28.97 -32.03
C PHE A 8 24.23 -27.62 -31.43
N PHE A 9 24.37 -26.51 -32.17
CA PHE A 9 23.96 -25.18 -31.69
C PHE A 9 22.44 -25.05 -31.55
N SER A 10 21.65 -25.66 -32.45
CA SER A 10 20.19 -25.67 -32.33
C SER A 10 19.71 -26.42 -31.09
N LEU A 11 20.31 -27.58 -30.78
CA LEU A 11 19.97 -28.35 -29.58
C LEU A 11 20.34 -27.59 -28.31
N LEU A 12 21.53 -26.96 -28.29
CA LEU A 12 21.99 -26.16 -27.15
C LEU A 12 21.14 -24.89 -26.94
N SER A 13 20.67 -24.26 -28.03
CA SER A 13 19.76 -23.12 -27.95
C SER A 13 18.39 -23.51 -27.41
N LEU A 14 17.86 -24.68 -27.81
CA LEU A 14 16.55 -25.16 -27.37
C LEU A 14 16.55 -25.54 -25.88
N THR A 15 17.62 -26.19 -25.40
CA THR A 15 17.77 -26.52 -23.98
C THR A 15 17.95 -25.26 -23.13
N PHE A 16 18.75 -24.30 -23.60
CA PHE A 16 18.91 -23.01 -22.92
C PHE A 16 17.58 -22.25 -22.82
N LEU A 17 16.80 -22.21 -23.90
CA LEU A 17 15.48 -21.57 -23.90
C LEU A 17 14.51 -22.28 -22.95
N SER A 18 14.53 -23.62 -22.90
CA SER A 18 13.71 -24.40 -21.98
C SER A 18 14.08 -24.14 -20.51
N VAL A 19 15.36 -24.09 -20.18
CA VAL A 19 15.83 -23.79 -18.82
C VAL A 19 15.49 -22.35 -18.44
N LEU A 20 15.65 -21.40 -19.36
CA LEU A 20 15.28 -20.00 -19.16
C LEU A 20 13.78 -19.87 -18.87
N LEU A 21 12.92 -20.54 -19.65
CA LEU A 21 11.47 -20.56 -19.41
C LEU A 21 11.12 -21.18 -18.05
N LEU A 22 11.83 -22.23 -17.63
CA LEU A 22 11.59 -22.89 -16.34
C LEU A 22 12.02 -22.01 -15.16
N VAL A 23 13.13 -21.26 -15.31
CA VAL A 23 13.57 -20.26 -14.33
C VAL A 23 12.59 -19.11 -14.25
N LEU A 24 12.14 -18.58 -15.40
CA LEU A 24 11.12 -17.52 -15.44
C LEU A 24 9.78 -17.98 -14.84
N TYR A 25 9.38 -19.23 -15.06
CA TYR A 25 8.19 -19.81 -14.43
C TYR A 25 8.36 -19.95 -12.92
N SER A 26 9.55 -20.32 -12.45
CA SER A 26 9.87 -20.42 -11.01
C SER A 26 9.92 -19.06 -10.31
N ILE A 27 10.21 -17.98 -11.07
CA ILE A 27 10.19 -16.60 -10.58
C ILE A 27 8.78 -16.01 -10.64
N SER A 28 7.79 -16.72 -11.20
CA SER A 28 6.38 -16.35 -10.99
C SER A 28 6.17 -16.27 -9.48
N PRO A 29 5.79 -15.11 -8.90
CA PRO A 29 5.39 -15.06 -7.52
C PRO A 29 4.02 -15.71 -7.48
N PHE A 30 3.98 -17.04 -7.53
CA PHE A 30 2.83 -17.81 -7.12
C PHE A 30 2.59 -17.38 -5.70
N SER A 31 1.61 -16.49 -5.59
CA SER A 31 1.13 -15.95 -4.35
C SER A 31 0.79 -17.17 -3.53
N SER A 32 1.56 -17.42 -2.47
CA SER A 32 1.13 -18.34 -1.42
C SER A 32 -0.33 -18.01 -1.16
N PRO A 33 -1.26 -18.99 -1.16
CA PRO A 33 -2.61 -18.75 -0.72
C PRO A 33 -2.48 -18.16 0.67
N ARG A 34 -2.67 -16.84 0.79
CA ARG A 34 -2.78 -16.20 2.08
C ARG A 34 -3.90 -16.97 2.78
N PRO A 35 -3.71 -17.40 4.04
CA PRO A 35 -4.83 -17.90 4.81
C PRO A 35 -5.94 -16.87 4.65
N LEU A 36 -7.08 -17.30 4.11
CA LEU A 36 -8.28 -16.46 4.11
C LEU A 36 -8.37 -15.86 5.51
N PRO A 37 -8.51 -14.53 5.66
CA PRO A 37 -8.68 -13.97 6.99
C PRO A 37 -9.80 -14.76 7.66
N SER A 38 -9.46 -15.39 8.78
CA SER A 38 -10.38 -16.15 9.61
C SER A 38 -11.65 -15.33 9.75
N LEU A 39 -12.80 -15.98 9.48
CA LEU A 39 -14.17 -15.50 9.71
C LEU A 39 -14.18 -14.25 10.59
N VAL A 40 -14.50 -13.11 9.97
CA VAL A 40 -14.46 -11.75 10.55
C VAL A 40 -14.76 -11.83 12.04
N GLN A 41 -13.73 -11.71 12.88
CA GLN A 41 -13.85 -11.78 14.33
C GLN A 41 -14.48 -10.47 14.80
N LEU A 42 -15.79 -10.33 14.64
CA LEU A 42 -16.58 -9.21 15.14
C LEU A 42 -16.94 -9.46 16.60
N GLY A 43 -16.58 -8.53 17.49
CA GLY A 43 -17.03 -8.56 18.87
C GLY A 43 -16.16 -7.70 19.81
N LEU A 44 -16.62 -7.54 21.06
CA LEU A 44 -15.91 -6.81 22.12
C LEU A 44 -14.42 -7.16 22.31
N PRO A 45 -13.94 -8.42 22.12
CA PRO A 45 -12.51 -8.73 22.22
C PRO A 45 -11.69 -8.34 20.98
N TYR A 46 -12.33 -7.99 19.87
CA TYR A 46 -11.69 -7.67 18.58
C TYR A 46 -12.26 -6.35 18.02
N PRO A 47 -11.78 -5.18 18.49
CA PRO A 47 -12.21 -3.90 17.93
C PRO A 47 -11.82 -3.82 16.45
N PRO A 48 -12.59 -3.09 15.63
CA PRO A 48 -12.37 -3.01 14.20
C PRO A 48 -11.01 -2.38 13.87
N ALA A 49 -10.39 -2.86 12.79
CA ALA A 49 -9.19 -2.26 12.22
C ALA A 49 -9.54 -1.36 11.03
N PHE A 50 -8.84 -0.24 10.90
CA PHE A 50 -9.07 0.73 9.83
C PHE A 50 -7.98 0.64 8.76
N GLY A 51 -8.39 0.73 7.49
CA GLY A 51 -7.55 0.99 6.34
C GLY A 51 -7.66 2.47 5.96
N TYR A 52 -6.66 3.26 6.35
CA TYR A 52 -6.61 4.69 6.03
C TYR A 52 -5.93 4.94 4.69
N TYR A 53 -6.61 5.70 3.84
CA TYR A 53 -6.02 6.30 2.66
C TYR A 53 -5.82 7.80 2.92
N ILE A 54 -4.58 8.24 3.05
CA ILE A 54 -4.25 9.65 3.30
C ILE A 54 -3.63 10.24 2.03
N PHE A 55 -4.26 11.26 1.46
CA PHE A 55 -3.84 11.83 0.18
C PHE A 55 -3.62 13.34 0.24
N GLY A 56 -2.69 13.84 -0.57
CA GLY A 56 -2.38 15.26 -0.70
C GLY A 56 -1.57 15.54 -1.95
N GLY A 57 -1.43 16.82 -2.31
CA GLY A 57 -0.70 17.24 -3.50
C GLY A 57 0.69 17.76 -3.19
N LYS A 58 1.19 18.62 -4.08
CA LYS A 58 2.43 19.36 -3.91
C LYS A 58 2.43 20.17 -2.61
N GLY A 59 3.50 20.06 -1.82
CA GLY A 59 3.65 20.78 -0.55
C GLY A 59 2.88 20.20 0.63
N ASP A 60 2.08 19.14 0.45
CA ASP A 60 1.28 18.55 1.53
C ASP A 60 2.04 17.49 2.34
N LYS A 61 3.31 17.23 2.03
CA LYS A 61 4.15 16.22 2.68
C LYS A 61 4.09 16.30 4.22
N ASP A 62 4.33 17.49 4.78
CA ASP A 62 4.33 17.68 6.24
C ASP A 62 2.92 17.59 6.84
N ARG A 63 1.88 17.95 6.07
CA ARG A 63 0.48 17.83 6.50
C ARG A 63 0.04 16.38 6.57
N ILE A 64 0.36 15.58 5.53
CA ILE A 64 0.13 14.14 5.51
C ILE A 64 0.86 13.49 6.68
N PHE A 65 2.13 13.83 6.89
CA PHE A 65 2.91 13.27 7.99
C PHE A 65 2.31 13.61 9.36
N ARG A 66 1.93 14.87 9.58
CA ARG A 66 1.23 15.31 10.80
C ARG A 66 -0.09 14.57 11.02
N LEU A 67 -0.90 14.45 9.96
CA LEU A 67 -2.19 13.77 10.01
C LEU A 67 -2.01 12.29 10.34
N LEU A 68 -1.08 11.60 9.68
CA LEU A 68 -0.75 10.21 9.96
C LEU A 68 -0.43 10.03 11.45
N LEU A 69 0.44 10.86 12.01
CA LEU A 69 0.79 10.77 13.44
C LEU A 69 -0.41 10.98 14.36
N ALA A 70 -1.37 11.82 13.97
CA ALA A 70 -2.57 12.08 14.75
C ALA A 70 -3.56 10.90 14.76
N VAL A 71 -3.62 10.13 13.67
CA VAL A 71 -4.50 8.95 13.55
C VAL A 71 -3.76 7.61 13.74
N TYR A 72 -2.46 7.64 14.03
CA TYR A 72 -1.65 6.43 14.05
C TYR A 72 -2.03 5.50 15.20
N HIS A 73 -2.29 4.26 14.84
CA HIS A 73 -2.51 3.13 15.72
C HIS A 73 -1.90 1.86 15.09
N PRO A 74 -1.18 1.02 15.87
CA PRO A 74 -0.47 -0.17 15.35
C PRO A 74 -1.34 -1.21 14.63
N ARG A 75 -2.64 -1.26 14.95
CA ARG A 75 -3.58 -2.24 14.36
C ARG A 75 -4.16 -1.84 13.02
N ASN A 76 -4.04 -0.57 12.65
CA ASN A 76 -4.57 -0.06 11.40
C ASN A 76 -3.50 -0.17 10.30
N ARG A 77 -3.95 -0.12 9.04
CA ARG A 77 -3.09 -0.02 7.85
C ARG A 77 -3.24 1.35 7.22
N TYR A 78 -2.14 1.89 6.71
CA TYR A 78 -2.12 3.21 6.09
C TYR A 78 -1.50 3.15 4.70
N VAL A 79 -2.16 3.77 3.73
CA VAL A 79 -1.60 4.06 2.42
C VAL A 79 -1.55 5.57 2.25
N LEU A 80 -0.35 6.09 2.04
CA LEU A 80 -0.11 7.50 1.80
C LEU A 80 0.07 7.75 0.30
N HIS A 81 -0.56 8.80 -0.19
CA HIS A 81 -0.50 9.20 -1.59
C HIS A 81 -0.19 10.68 -1.70
N LEU A 82 1.03 10.98 -2.15
CA LEU A 82 1.36 12.29 -2.69
C LEU A 82 1.08 12.24 -4.18
N GLY A 83 0.21 13.14 -4.66
CA GLY A 83 -0.17 13.22 -6.07
C GLY A 83 1.03 13.43 -6.99
N ALA A 84 0.84 13.16 -8.29
CA ALA A 84 1.93 13.28 -9.25
C ALA A 84 2.40 14.73 -9.51
N ASP A 85 1.74 15.72 -8.90
CA ASP A 85 2.16 17.11 -8.84
C ASP A 85 3.25 17.36 -7.78
N ALA A 86 3.43 16.45 -6.82
CA ALA A 86 4.53 16.46 -5.86
C ALA A 86 5.82 15.90 -6.45
N THR A 87 6.94 16.48 -6.04
CA THR A 87 8.28 16.11 -6.50
C THR A 87 8.73 14.75 -5.94
N ASP A 88 9.65 14.09 -6.64
CA ASP A 88 10.27 12.85 -6.13
C ASP A 88 11.02 13.08 -4.80
N GLY A 89 11.58 14.28 -4.60
CA GLY A 89 12.23 14.66 -3.35
C GLY A 89 11.27 14.79 -2.17
N GLU A 90 10.06 15.33 -2.39
CA GLU A 90 9.01 15.35 -1.36
C GLU A 90 8.58 13.93 -0.99
N ARG A 91 8.36 13.06 -1.98
CA ARG A 91 8.02 11.64 -1.74
C ARG A 91 9.13 10.91 -1.00
N TYR A 92 10.39 11.08 -1.42
CA TYR A 92 11.53 10.49 -0.73
C TYR A 92 11.66 10.97 0.72
N SER A 93 11.56 12.28 0.93
CA SER A 93 11.65 12.85 2.28
C SER A 93 10.49 12.43 3.19
N LEU A 94 9.29 12.18 2.64
CA LEU A 94 8.18 11.56 3.39
C LEU A 94 8.59 10.17 3.87
N VAL A 95 9.11 9.32 2.99
CA VAL A 95 9.55 7.96 3.35
C VAL A 95 10.64 7.99 4.42
N VAL A 96 11.59 8.93 4.33
CA VAL A 96 12.63 9.13 5.36
C VAL A 96 12.00 9.54 6.70
N ALA A 97 11.03 10.45 6.70
CA ALA A 97 10.33 10.88 7.90
C ALA A 97 9.52 9.73 8.54
N LEU A 98 8.89 8.87 7.76
CA LEU A 98 8.19 7.69 8.29
C LEU A 98 9.15 6.73 8.99
N LYS A 99 10.33 6.51 8.40
CA LYS A 99 11.35 5.61 8.96
C LYS A 99 12.01 6.14 10.24
N SER A 100 11.94 7.44 10.50
CA SER A 100 12.47 8.04 11.73
C SER A 100 11.58 7.78 12.94
N VAL A 101 10.30 7.44 12.74
CA VAL A 101 9.34 7.13 13.81
C VAL A 101 9.47 5.65 14.21
N PRO A 102 9.91 5.33 15.45
CA PRO A 102 10.17 3.95 15.85
C PRO A 102 8.95 3.04 15.73
N ALA A 103 7.76 3.52 16.10
CA ALA A 103 6.53 2.74 16.03
C ALA A 103 6.19 2.33 14.58
N ILE A 104 6.20 3.30 13.65
CA ILE A 104 5.93 3.04 12.22
C ILE A 104 6.94 2.04 11.66
N ARG A 105 8.22 2.21 12.02
CA ARG A 105 9.29 1.29 11.60
C ARG A 105 9.09 -0.13 12.16
N SER A 106 8.68 -0.26 13.42
CA SER A 106 8.48 -1.55 14.08
C SER A 106 7.27 -2.31 13.56
N PHE A 107 6.15 -1.63 13.32
CA PHE A 107 4.90 -2.27 12.87
C PHE A 107 4.81 -2.40 11.35
N SER A 108 5.58 -1.61 10.59
CA SER A 108 5.62 -1.69 9.12
C SER A 108 4.23 -1.67 8.48
N ASN A 109 3.35 -0.84 9.03
CA ASN A 109 1.92 -0.73 8.70
C ASN A 109 1.56 0.50 7.85
N VAL A 110 2.57 1.21 7.33
CA VAL A 110 2.41 2.40 6.51
C VAL A 110 3.13 2.20 5.17
N ASP A 111 2.40 2.32 4.07
CA ASP A 111 2.90 2.23 2.71
C ASP A 111 2.74 3.57 1.99
N VAL A 112 3.67 3.91 1.10
CA VAL A 112 3.59 5.10 0.24
C VAL A 112 3.43 4.65 -1.20
N ILE A 113 2.45 5.21 -1.93
CA ILE A 113 2.23 4.88 -3.34
C ILE A 113 3.43 5.35 -4.17
N GLY A 114 4.10 4.40 -4.84
CA GLY A 114 5.28 4.67 -5.65
C GLY A 114 4.98 5.21 -7.06
N ASN A 115 3.85 4.82 -7.65
CA ASN A 115 3.36 5.35 -8.92
C ASN A 115 2.16 6.27 -8.65
N PRO A 116 2.39 7.57 -8.39
CA PRO A 116 1.33 8.47 -7.95
C PRO A 116 0.38 8.79 -9.10
N ASP A 117 -0.91 8.76 -8.82
CA ASP A 117 -1.90 9.20 -9.78
C ASP A 117 -1.96 10.74 -9.81
N ARG A 118 -2.31 11.30 -10.97
CA ARG A 118 -2.77 12.68 -11.03
C ARG A 118 -4.23 12.72 -10.61
N PHE A 119 -4.51 13.26 -9.43
CA PHE A 119 -5.88 13.49 -9.01
C PHE A 119 -6.20 14.98 -9.00
N SER A 120 -7.41 15.29 -9.44
CA SER A 120 -8.04 16.60 -9.25
C SER A 120 -9.19 16.38 -8.29
N TYR A 121 -9.28 17.22 -7.26
CA TYR A 121 -10.29 17.08 -6.20
C TYR A 121 -11.73 17.06 -6.74
N MET A 122 -12.00 17.84 -7.81
CA MET A 122 -13.32 17.91 -8.45
C MET A 122 -13.47 17.00 -9.68
N GLY A 123 -12.52 16.10 -9.93
CA GLY A 123 -12.49 15.25 -11.12
C GLY A 123 -12.73 13.76 -10.83
N SER A 124 -13.06 13.00 -11.87
CA SER A 124 -13.19 11.53 -11.80
C SER A 124 -11.91 10.83 -11.32
N SER A 125 -10.75 11.47 -11.53
CA SER A 125 -9.46 10.99 -11.04
C SER A 125 -9.41 10.85 -9.51
N TYR A 126 -10.15 11.66 -8.74
CA TYR A 126 -10.20 11.52 -7.28
C TYR A 126 -10.80 10.17 -6.86
N ILE A 127 -11.91 9.79 -7.50
CA ILE A 127 -12.59 8.51 -7.25
C ILE A 127 -11.69 7.37 -7.73
N ALA A 128 -11.06 7.51 -8.90
CA ALA A 128 -10.13 6.51 -9.41
C ALA A 128 -8.95 6.25 -8.45
N SER A 129 -8.32 7.30 -7.92
CA SER A 129 -7.24 7.17 -6.94
C SER A 129 -7.70 6.57 -5.62
N THR A 130 -8.91 6.92 -5.16
CA THR A 130 -9.49 6.32 -3.94
C THR A 130 -9.71 4.82 -4.11
N LEU A 131 -10.28 4.40 -5.24
CA LEU A 131 -10.49 2.97 -5.55
C LEU A 131 -9.15 2.23 -5.77
N HIS A 132 -8.18 2.90 -6.38
CA HIS A 132 -6.83 2.36 -6.54
C HIS A 132 -6.17 2.12 -5.18
N ALA A 133 -6.27 3.08 -4.25
CA ALA A 133 -5.76 2.92 -2.88
C ALA A 133 -6.46 1.79 -2.12
N ALA A 134 -7.79 1.66 -2.24
CA ALA A 134 -8.53 0.54 -1.67
C ALA A 134 -8.05 -0.80 -2.25
N ALA A 135 -7.82 -0.88 -3.56
CA ALA A 135 -7.27 -2.07 -4.21
C ALA A 135 -5.86 -2.42 -3.73
N ILE A 136 -5.01 -1.41 -3.50
CA ILE A 136 -3.68 -1.61 -2.90
C ILE A 136 -3.83 -2.16 -1.48
N LEU A 137 -4.66 -1.56 -0.64
CA LEU A 137 -4.90 -2.03 0.73
C LEU A 137 -5.36 -3.49 0.76
N MET A 138 -6.34 -3.86 -0.07
CA MET A 138 -6.79 -5.26 -0.17
C MET A 138 -5.68 -6.23 -0.60
N LYS A 139 -4.74 -5.78 -1.45
CA LYS A 139 -3.60 -6.60 -1.88
C LYS A 139 -2.51 -6.71 -0.83
N VAL A 140 -2.28 -5.66 -0.05
CA VAL A 140 -1.23 -5.64 0.97
C VAL A 140 -1.69 -6.38 2.22
N ASP A 141 -2.87 -6.04 2.74
CA ASP A 141 -3.41 -6.61 3.97
C ASP A 141 -4.94 -6.54 3.97
N PRO A 142 -5.67 -7.67 3.91
CA PRO A 142 -7.12 -7.69 3.99
C PRO A 142 -7.66 -7.64 5.44
N GLY A 143 -6.80 -7.49 6.46
CA GLY A 143 -7.19 -7.53 7.88
C GLY A 143 -7.87 -6.29 8.43
N TRP A 144 -8.25 -5.32 7.60
CA TRP A 144 -9.01 -4.13 7.99
C TRP A 144 -10.50 -4.30 7.69
N ASP A 145 -11.34 -3.70 8.51
CA ASP A 145 -12.81 -3.79 8.42
C ASP A 145 -13.43 -2.55 7.76
N TRP A 146 -12.81 -1.38 7.96
CA TRP A 146 -13.33 -0.09 7.50
C TRP A 146 -12.30 0.68 6.69
N PHE A 147 -12.71 1.19 5.54
CA PHE A 147 -11.90 2.07 4.71
C PHE A 147 -12.25 3.54 4.96
N ILE A 148 -11.23 4.37 5.25
CA ILE A 148 -11.40 5.81 5.48
C ILE A 148 -10.43 6.58 4.59
N ALA A 149 -10.97 7.42 3.71
CA ALA A 149 -10.20 8.36 2.91
C ALA A 149 -10.09 9.71 3.64
N LEU A 150 -8.87 10.23 3.78
CA LEU A 150 -8.57 11.52 4.40
C LEU A 150 -7.68 12.36 3.49
N SER A 151 -8.06 13.61 3.30
CA SER A 151 -7.21 14.62 2.66
C SER A 151 -6.16 15.12 3.65
N ALA A 152 -5.05 15.64 3.13
CA ALA A 152 -4.04 16.37 3.90
C ALA A 152 -4.58 17.62 4.62
N LEU A 153 -5.79 18.08 4.25
CA LEU A 153 -6.49 19.17 4.92
C LEU A 153 -7.32 18.73 6.13
N ASP A 154 -7.61 17.43 6.24
CA ASP A 154 -8.42 16.89 7.33
C ASP A 154 -7.63 16.78 8.63
N TYR A 155 -8.35 16.75 9.76
CA TYR A 155 -7.72 16.50 11.06
C TYR A 155 -8.70 15.86 12.06
N PRO A 156 -8.30 14.82 12.81
CA PRO A 156 -9.16 14.22 13.80
C PRO A 156 -9.41 15.20 14.97
N LEU A 157 -10.68 15.38 15.32
CA LEU A 157 -11.09 16.11 16.53
C LEU A 157 -11.25 15.18 17.74
N LEU A 158 -11.32 13.88 17.50
CA LEU A 158 -11.52 12.84 18.50
C LEU A 158 -10.40 11.80 18.38
N THR A 159 -10.02 11.21 19.52
CA THR A 159 -9.04 10.12 19.55
C THR A 159 -9.69 8.79 19.20
N GLN A 160 -8.96 7.92 18.51
CA GLN A 160 -9.46 6.60 18.09
C GLN A 160 -9.77 5.68 19.28
N ASP A 161 -8.96 5.73 20.34
CA ASP A 161 -9.08 4.87 21.53
C ASP A 161 -10.13 5.36 22.53
N GLY A 162 -11.14 6.08 22.05
CA GLY A 162 -12.10 6.86 22.83
C GLY A 162 -12.34 6.32 24.23
N LYS A 163 -11.76 6.96 25.25
CA LYS A 163 -12.20 6.77 26.63
C LYS A 163 -13.57 7.42 26.74
N ARG A 164 -14.63 6.66 26.43
CA ARG A 164 -16.06 6.99 26.64
C ARG A 164 -16.38 8.48 26.45
N PHE A 165 -16.58 8.91 25.20
CA PHE A 165 -17.55 9.97 24.95
C PHE A 165 -18.79 9.32 24.38
N GLY A 166 -19.88 9.37 25.16
CA GLY A 166 -21.16 8.78 24.79
C GLY A 166 -21.74 9.53 23.60
N PHE A 167 -21.56 8.98 22.40
CA PHE A 167 -22.47 9.16 21.29
C PHE A 167 -22.55 7.82 20.55
N ILE A 168 -23.68 7.16 20.78
CA ILE A 168 -24.18 6.06 19.97
C ILE A 168 -25.18 6.71 19.01
N PHE A 169 -25.03 6.51 17.71
CA PHE A 169 -26.14 6.55 16.76
C PHE A 169 -26.32 5.14 16.21
#